data_AF-A0A914ALZ3-F1
#
_entry.id   AF-A0A914ALZ3-F1
#
_cell.length_a   1.000
_cell.length_b   1.000
_cell.length_c   1.000
_cell.angle_alpha   90.00
_cell.angle_beta   90.00
_cell.angle_gamma   90.00
#
_symmetry.space_group_name_H-M   'P 1'
#
loop_
_entity.id
_entity.type
_entity.pdbx_description
1 polymer ?
#
loop_
_entity_poly.entity_id
_entity_poly.type
_entity_poly.pdbx_seq_one_letter_code
_entity_poly.pdbx_strand_id
1 'polypeptide(L)'
;METTRFAFCILLVSLVGLTSGLPGTGTACDSHPCMNGGTCSPNGPDPSYGYECYCPEHVIGLNCQDVQHQCDGNPCMNGGTCDATGVTEPYVCRCPPNIEGDRCQYAFCLDDPCLNGGTCYNSAQGFWCMCPFLYQGEHCEQHCDPITGECTA
;
A
#
# COMPACT_ATOMS: atom_id res chain seq x y z
N MET A 1 23.90 -81.96 -41.32
CA MET A 1 22.51 -81.45 -41.36
C MET A 1 22.44 -80.45 -40.20
N GLU A 2 22.92 -79.23 -40.40
CA GLU A 2 22.11 -77.98 -40.51
C GLU A 2 21.22 -77.73 -39.27
N THR A 3 21.11 -76.56 -38.61
CA THR A 3 21.61 -75.18 -38.76
C THR A 3 21.27 -74.39 -37.45
N THR A 4 22.22 -73.59 -36.94
CA THR A 4 22.13 -72.16 -36.51
C THR A 4 21.13 -71.63 -35.42
N ARG A 5 21.72 -71.18 -34.28
CA ARG A 5 21.47 -69.95 -33.44
C ARG A 5 20.13 -69.73 -32.70
N PHE A 6 20.18 -69.49 -31.38
CA PHE A 6 20.30 -68.16 -30.74
C PHE A 6 20.39 -68.31 -29.21
N ALA A 7 21.51 -67.85 -28.66
CA ALA A 7 21.61 -67.48 -27.25
C ALA A 7 20.71 -66.25 -27.00
N PHE A 8 20.03 -66.16 -25.86
CA PHE A 8 20.11 -64.99 -24.99
C PHE A 8 19.44 -65.29 -23.64
N CYS A 9 20.17 -64.87 -22.62
CA CYS A 9 20.01 -65.12 -21.20
C CYS A 9 19.17 -63.98 -20.56
N ILE A 10 18.39 -64.31 -19.51
CA ILE A 10 17.94 -63.45 -18.39
C ILE A 10 16.95 -62.30 -18.71
N LEU A 11 15.72 -62.37 -18.18
CA LEU A 11 15.24 -61.53 -17.05
C LEU A 11 13.75 -61.74 -16.72
N LEU A 12 13.54 -61.83 -15.41
CA LEU A 12 12.29 -61.97 -14.68
C LEU A 12 11.52 -60.64 -14.62
N VAL A 13 10.29 -60.74 -14.12
CA VAL A 13 9.46 -59.71 -13.47
C VAL A 13 8.29 -59.17 -14.31
N SER A 14 7.11 -59.60 -13.85
CA SER A 14 5.75 -59.12 -14.08
C SER A 14 5.55 -57.75 -14.71
N LEU A 15 4.75 -57.73 -15.78
CA LEU A 15 4.00 -56.57 -16.33
C LEU A 15 2.95 -56.05 -15.32
N VAL A 16 3.36 -55.68 -14.11
CA VAL A 16 2.63 -54.65 -13.36
C VAL A 16 2.94 -53.32 -14.04
N GLY A 17 1.88 -52.64 -14.48
CA GLY A 17 1.95 -51.51 -15.40
C GLY A 17 2.97 -50.45 -14.98
N LEU A 18 3.86 -50.12 -15.90
CA LEU A 18 4.53 -48.82 -15.90
C LEU A 18 3.54 -47.75 -16.37
N THR A 19 2.45 -47.54 -15.62
CA THR A 19 2.11 -46.15 -15.33
C THR A 19 3.13 -45.74 -14.29
N SER A 20 4.32 -45.34 -14.75
CA SER A 20 5.16 -44.47 -13.95
C SER A 20 4.35 -43.20 -13.72
N GLY A 21 3.44 -43.25 -12.74
CA GLY A 21 3.06 -42.05 -12.02
C GLY A 21 4.39 -41.48 -11.55
N LEU A 22 4.77 -40.35 -12.15
CA LEU A 22 5.98 -39.64 -11.79
C LEU A 22 5.98 -39.51 -10.25
N PRO A 23 7.05 -39.93 -9.54
CA PRO A 23 7.17 -39.64 -8.13
C PRO A 23 7.34 -38.12 -8.00
N GLY A 24 6.23 -37.41 -7.82
CA GLY A 24 6.21 -35.94 -7.82
C GLY A 24 4.96 -35.31 -8.43
N THR A 25 3.78 -35.94 -8.41
CA THR A 25 2.52 -35.25 -8.77
C THR A 25 2.02 -34.34 -7.63
N GLY A 26 2.95 -33.76 -6.88
CA GLY A 26 2.67 -32.76 -5.86
C GLY A 26 2.68 -31.40 -6.54
N THR A 27 1.53 -30.79 -6.81
CA THR A 27 1.55 -29.39 -7.27
C THR A 27 1.94 -28.51 -6.09
N ALA A 28 2.55 -27.34 -6.36
CA ALA A 28 2.91 -26.40 -5.30
C ALA A 28 1.71 -25.93 -4.45
N CYS A 29 0.47 -26.16 -4.93
CA CYS A 29 -0.76 -25.88 -4.20
C CYS A 29 -1.26 -27.00 -3.28
N ASP A 30 -0.69 -28.21 -3.33
CA ASP A 30 -1.18 -29.37 -2.57
C ASP A 30 -0.98 -29.18 -1.05
N SER A 31 -0.01 -28.34 -0.66
CA SER A 31 0.21 -27.93 0.73
C SER A 31 -0.79 -26.89 1.24
N HIS A 32 -1.72 -26.43 0.39
CA HIS A 32 -2.70 -25.37 0.68
C HIS A 32 -2.04 -24.11 1.27
N PRO A 33 -1.07 -23.49 0.56
CA PRO A 33 -0.29 -22.38 1.10
C PRO A 33 -1.11 -21.10 1.30
N CYS A 34 -2.14 -20.87 0.48
CA CYS A 34 -2.94 -19.64 0.52
C CYS A 34 -3.96 -19.66 1.68
N MET A 35 -3.88 -18.65 2.54
CA MET A 35 -4.74 -18.45 3.72
C MET A 35 -5.94 -17.54 3.40
N ASN A 36 -6.82 -17.37 4.40
CA ASN A 36 -7.91 -16.38 4.38
C ASN A 36 -8.79 -16.39 3.12
N GLY A 37 -9.01 -17.58 2.53
CA GLY A 37 -9.83 -17.73 1.32
C GLY A 37 -9.13 -17.41 0.00
N GLY A 38 -7.80 -17.27 0.01
CA GLY A 38 -7.00 -17.08 -1.21
C GLY A 38 -7.06 -18.29 -2.15
N THR A 39 -7.02 -18.01 -3.46
CA THR A 39 -7.00 -19.04 -4.50
C THR A 39 -5.57 -19.34 -4.94
N CYS A 40 -5.17 -20.61 -4.95
CA CYS A 40 -3.80 -21.01 -5.33
C CYS A 40 -3.67 -21.34 -6.81
N SER A 41 -2.60 -20.84 -7.44
CA SER A 41 -2.16 -21.17 -8.80
C SER A 41 -0.80 -21.85 -8.78
N PRO A 42 -0.63 -23.06 -9.34
CA PRO A 42 0.61 -23.83 -9.29
C PRO A 42 1.69 -23.37 -10.30
N ASN A 43 1.51 -22.22 -10.94
CA ASN A 43 2.44 -21.68 -11.94
C ASN A 43 2.85 -20.25 -11.56
N GLY A 44 3.37 -20.10 -10.34
CA GLY A 44 3.83 -18.81 -9.85
C GLY A 44 4.95 -18.23 -10.72
N PRO A 45 5.02 -16.90 -10.87
CA PRO A 45 6.08 -16.25 -11.64
C PRO A 45 7.46 -16.36 -10.96
N ASP A 46 7.50 -16.57 -9.64
CA ASP A 46 8.74 -16.79 -8.88
C ASP A 46 9.07 -18.30 -8.81
N PRO A 47 10.17 -18.74 -9.46
CA PRO A 47 10.57 -20.15 -9.47
C PRO A 47 11.01 -20.67 -8.09
N SER A 48 11.26 -19.79 -7.11
CA SER A 48 11.65 -20.16 -5.74
C SER A 48 10.48 -20.77 -4.97
N TYR A 49 9.25 -20.36 -5.29
CA TYR A 49 8.03 -20.83 -4.63
C TYR A 49 7.21 -21.74 -5.54
N GLY A 50 7.16 -21.45 -6.85
CA GLY A 50 6.43 -22.26 -7.82
C GLY A 50 4.90 -22.20 -7.71
N TYR A 51 4.35 -21.29 -6.90
CA TYR A 51 2.92 -21.00 -6.83
C TYR A 51 2.68 -19.49 -6.69
N GLU A 52 1.44 -19.08 -6.93
CA GLU A 52 0.93 -17.73 -6.69
C GLU A 52 -0.41 -17.82 -5.94
N CYS A 53 -0.58 -17.00 -4.90
CA CYS A 53 -1.85 -16.86 -4.21
C CYS A 53 -2.58 -15.60 -4.68
N TYR A 54 -3.81 -15.77 -5.18
CA TYR A 54 -4.72 -14.67 -5.44
C TYR A 54 -5.51 -14.36 -4.19
N CYS A 55 -5.15 -13.27 -3.51
CA CYS A 55 -5.77 -12.89 -2.25
C CYS A 55 -7.12 -12.18 -2.45
N PRO A 56 -8.11 -12.43 -1.58
CA PRO A 56 -9.34 -11.66 -1.54
C PRO A 56 -9.09 -10.20 -1.12
N GLU A 57 -10.11 -9.36 -1.28
CA GLU A 57 -10.05 -7.95 -0.86
C GLU A 57 -9.69 -7.82 0.63
N HIS A 58 -8.86 -6.83 0.99
CA HIS A 58 -8.36 -6.58 2.34
C HIS A 58 -7.49 -7.69 2.94
N VAL A 59 -6.89 -8.54 2.11
CA VAL A 59 -5.93 -9.56 2.54
C VAL A 59 -4.69 -9.49 1.64
N ILE A 60 -3.51 -9.50 2.24
CA ILE A 60 -2.22 -9.33 1.56
C ILE A 60 -1.18 -10.33 2.07
N GLY A 61 0.01 -10.28 1.48
CA GLY A 61 1.14 -11.16 1.79
C GLY A 61 1.25 -12.33 0.82
N LEU A 62 2.44 -12.96 0.79
CA LEU A 62 2.76 -14.07 -0.12
C LEU A 62 1.71 -15.20 -0.09
N ASN A 63 1.20 -15.50 1.10
CA ASN A 63 0.23 -16.55 1.37
C ASN A 63 -1.14 -15.99 1.77
N CYS A 64 -1.43 -14.71 1.51
CA CYS A 64 -2.65 -14.05 2.00
C CYS A 64 -2.80 -14.13 3.52
N GLN A 65 -1.69 -14.14 4.26
CA GLN A 65 -1.71 -14.33 5.72
C GLN A 65 -2.03 -13.06 6.49
N ASP A 66 -1.85 -11.89 5.88
CA ASP A 66 -1.98 -10.59 6.55
C ASP A 66 -3.33 -9.95 6.19
N VAL A 67 -4.12 -9.59 7.20
CA VAL A 67 -5.36 -8.82 7.00
C VAL A 67 -5.00 -7.34 6.93
N GLN A 68 -5.35 -6.69 5.83
CA GLN A 68 -5.08 -5.28 5.62
C GLN A 68 -6.15 -4.43 6.31
N HIS A 69 -5.75 -3.70 7.35
CA HIS A 69 -6.55 -2.68 8.01
C HIS A 69 -6.30 -1.31 7.40
N GLN A 70 -7.31 -0.43 7.49
CA GLN A 70 -7.29 0.87 6.85
C GLN A 70 -6.26 1.84 7.45
N CYS A 71 -5.83 1.58 8.69
CA CYS A 71 -4.79 2.34 9.38
C CYS A 71 -3.40 1.68 9.33
N ASP A 72 -3.25 0.56 8.62
CA ASP A 72 -1.94 -0.09 8.49
C ASP A 72 -0.96 0.84 7.77
N GLY A 73 0.25 0.95 8.33
CA GLY A 73 1.28 1.87 7.82
C GLY A 73 1.08 3.34 8.16
N ASN A 74 0.05 3.69 8.95
CA ASN A 74 -0.35 5.05 9.33
C ASN A 74 -0.49 6.00 8.12
N PRO A 75 -1.66 6.06 7.48
CA PRO A 75 -1.86 6.92 6.30
C PRO A 75 -1.84 8.42 6.62
N CYS A 76 -1.97 8.81 7.90
CA CYS A 76 -2.01 10.20 8.35
C CYS A 76 -0.61 10.80 8.49
N MET A 77 -0.39 11.96 7.89
CA MET A 77 0.88 12.68 7.89
C MET A 77 1.03 13.58 9.11
N ASN A 78 2.25 14.12 9.30
CA ASN A 78 2.57 15.17 10.26
C ASN A 78 2.04 14.94 11.70
N GLY A 79 2.08 13.69 12.17
CA GLY A 79 1.63 13.33 13.52
C GLY A 79 0.12 13.14 13.66
N GLY A 80 -0.62 13.07 12.56
CA GLY A 80 -2.05 12.75 12.56
C GLY A 80 -2.33 11.35 13.12
N THR A 81 -3.48 11.23 13.80
CA THR A 81 -3.98 9.95 14.33
C THR A 81 -4.98 9.35 13.36
N CYS A 82 -4.78 8.09 12.97
CA CYS A 82 -5.71 7.36 12.11
C CYS A 82 -6.79 6.68 12.95
N ASP A 83 -8.06 6.92 12.62
CA ASP A 83 -9.20 6.19 13.16
C ASP A 83 -9.91 5.44 12.03
N ALA A 84 -10.07 4.12 12.18
CA ALA A 84 -10.84 3.32 11.23
C ALA A 84 -12.34 3.57 11.44
N THR A 85 -13.02 4.18 10.46
CA THR A 85 -14.40 4.70 10.62
C THR A 85 -15.49 3.89 9.91
N GLY A 86 -15.19 2.68 9.43
CA GLY A 86 -16.19 1.76 8.86
C GLY A 86 -16.15 1.68 7.33
N VAL A 87 -17.30 1.39 6.72
CA VAL A 87 -17.37 0.83 5.35
C VAL A 87 -17.31 1.88 4.22
N THR A 88 -17.72 3.14 4.49
CA THR A 88 -17.83 4.19 3.45
C THR A 88 -16.65 5.14 3.42
N GLU A 89 -16.11 5.50 4.59
CA GLU A 89 -14.85 6.24 4.73
C GLU A 89 -13.89 5.28 5.47
N PRO A 90 -12.95 4.63 4.74
CA PRO A 90 -12.17 3.52 5.28
C PRO A 90 -11.37 3.93 6.53
N TYR A 91 -10.97 5.19 6.61
CA TYR A 91 -10.37 5.79 7.79
C TYR A 91 -10.56 7.31 7.77
N VAL A 92 -10.43 7.95 8.92
CA VAL A 92 -10.35 9.41 9.08
C VAL A 92 -9.06 9.76 9.82
N CYS A 93 -8.39 10.82 9.37
CA CYS A 93 -7.25 11.38 10.08
C CYS A 93 -7.69 12.52 11.01
N ARG A 94 -7.36 12.41 12.29
CA ARG A 94 -7.41 13.53 13.24
C ARG A 94 -6.09 14.28 13.22
N CYS A 95 -6.13 15.52 12.75
CA CYS A 95 -4.95 16.36 12.62
C CYS A 95 -4.58 17.10 13.91
N PRO A 96 -3.28 17.28 14.19
CA PRO A 96 -2.82 18.20 15.24
C PRO A 96 -3.23 19.65 14.94
N PRO A 97 -3.17 20.54 15.95
CA PRO A 97 -3.37 21.98 15.73
C PRO A 97 -2.46 22.55 14.63
N ASN A 98 -2.95 23.53 13.88
CA ASN A 98 -2.26 24.23 12.78
C ASN A 98 -1.88 23.36 11.56
N ILE A 99 -2.39 22.13 11.49
CA ILE A 99 -2.21 21.20 10.37
C ILE A 99 -3.59 20.79 9.85
N GLU A 100 -3.74 20.72 8.53
CA GLU A 100 -5.03 20.43 7.89
C GLU A 100 -4.91 19.48 6.69
N GLY A 101 -6.06 19.14 6.11
CA GLY A 101 -6.22 18.22 4.99
C GLY A 101 -6.66 16.82 5.43
N ASP A 102 -7.22 16.05 4.50
CA ASP A 102 -7.80 14.72 4.79
C ASP A 102 -6.79 13.72 5.34
N ARG A 103 -5.50 13.92 5.06
CA ARG A 103 -4.38 13.14 5.57
C ARG A 103 -3.44 13.98 6.44
N CYS A 104 -3.87 15.15 6.90
CA CYS A 104 -3.04 16.09 7.65
C CYS A 104 -1.76 16.51 6.90
N GLN A 105 -1.84 16.60 5.57
CA GLN A 105 -0.69 16.84 4.71
C GLN A 105 -0.31 18.32 4.57
N TYR A 106 -1.19 19.25 4.96
CA TYR A 106 -0.94 20.69 4.86
C TYR A 106 -0.50 21.24 6.21
N ALA A 107 0.78 21.58 6.34
CA ALA A 107 1.41 22.06 7.58
C ALA A 107 2.07 23.43 7.39
N PHE A 108 1.62 24.23 6.42
CA PHE A 108 2.22 25.50 6.05
C PHE A 108 2.04 26.59 7.12
N CYS A 109 1.01 26.47 7.95
CA CYS A 109 0.79 27.38 9.08
C CYS A 109 1.54 26.99 10.37
N LEU A 110 2.36 25.93 10.36
CA LEU A 110 3.04 25.45 11.57
C LEU A 110 4.04 26.47 12.13
N ASP A 111 4.69 27.24 11.26
CA ASP A 111 5.72 28.21 11.61
C ASP A 111 5.17 29.65 11.72
N ASP A 112 3.84 29.81 11.81
CA ASP A 112 3.15 31.11 11.89
C ASP A 112 3.63 32.14 10.85
N PRO A 113 3.50 31.85 9.54
CA PRO A 113 4.07 32.68 8.48
C PRO A 113 3.42 34.07 8.35
N CYS A 114 2.26 34.30 8.98
CA CYS A 114 1.52 35.55 8.87
C CYS A 114 1.98 36.56 9.93
N LEU A 115 2.55 37.68 9.48
CA LEU A 115 3.07 38.75 10.32
C LEU A 115 1.94 39.68 10.80
N ASN A 116 2.30 40.59 11.72
CA ASN A 116 1.45 41.69 12.17
C ASN A 116 0.06 41.29 12.68
N GLY A 117 -0.07 40.06 13.23
CA GLY A 117 -1.33 39.53 13.76
C GLY A 117 -2.27 38.96 12.69
N GLY A 118 -1.77 38.66 11.49
CA GLY A 118 -2.51 37.94 10.47
C GLY A 118 -2.89 36.53 10.90
N THR A 119 -4.05 36.05 10.44
CA THR A 119 -4.49 34.67 10.68
C THR A 119 -4.07 33.79 9.50
N CYS A 120 -3.35 32.70 9.80
CA CYS A 120 -2.92 31.74 8.79
C CYS A 120 -3.98 30.68 8.51
N TYR A 121 -4.14 30.32 7.25
CA TYR A 121 -4.97 29.22 6.81
C TYR A 121 -4.17 28.29 5.89
N ASN A 122 -4.24 26.99 6.15
CA ASN A 122 -3.65 25.99 5.28
C ASN A 122 -4.47 25.86 3.99
N SER A 123 -3.82 25.44 2.92
CA SER A 123 -4.46 25.15 1.65
C SER A 123 -3.70 24.06 0.89
N ALA A 124 -4.31 23.53 -0.16
CA ALA A 124 -3.66 22.54 -1.02
C ALA A 124 -2.43 23.06 -1.77
N GLN A 125 -2.31 24.38 -1.94
CA GLN A 125 -1.22 25.02 -2.70
C GLN A 125 -0.19 25.72 -1.81
N GLY A 126 -0.32 25.64 -0.47
CA GLY A 126 0.48 26.43 0.46
C GLY A 126 -0.33 26.92 1.65
N PHE A 127 -0.01 28.11 2.15
CA PHE A 127 -0.85 28.84 3.10
C PHE A 127 -1.39 30.12 2.44
N TRP A 128 -2.34 30.77 3.09
CA TRP A 128 -2.67 32.17 2.82
C TRP A 128 -2.92 32.89 4.13
N CYS A 129 -2.59 34.18 4.17
CA CYS A 129 -2.77 35.02 5.34
C CYS A 129 -4.00 35.91 5.20
N MET A 130 -4.89 35.85 6.19
CA MET A 130 -5.92 36.87 6.37
C MET A 130 -5.32 38.04 7.15
N CYS A 131 -5.04 39.13 6.44
CA CYS A 131 -4.40 40.29 7.03
C CYS A 131 -5.39 41.16 7.84
N PRO A 132 -4.95 41.72 8.97
CA PRO A 132 -5.74 42.70 9.71
C PRO A 132 -5.92 44.00 8.94
N PHE A 133 -6.80 44.87 9.44
CA PHE A 133 -6.97 46.20 8.88
C PHE A 133 -5.63 46.96 8.81
N LEU A 134 -5.38 47.63 7.67
CA LEU A 134 -4.12 48.32 7.32
C LEU A 134 -2.89 47.44 7.07
N TYR A 135 -3.06 46.13 6.89
CA TYR A 135 -1.96 45.25 6.46
C TYR A 135 -2.30 44.51 5.17
N GLN A 136 -1.29 44.30 4.33
CA GLN A 136 -1.35 43.54 3.07
C GLN A 136 -0.02 42.81 2.79
N GLY A 137 0.01 42.03 1.71
CA GLY A 137 1.14 41.19 1.34
C GLY A 137 0.85 39.71 1.56
N GLU A 138 1.72 38.83 1.04
CA GLU A 138 1.59 37.38 1.21
C GLU A 138 1.67 36.97 2.68
N HIS A 139 2.50 37.69 3.44
CA HIS A 139 2.75 37.47 4.86
C HIS A 139 2.19 38.59 5.73
N CYS A 140 1.33 39.46 5.20
CA CYS A 140 0.85 40.67 5.90
C CYS A 140 1.99 41.61 6.35
N GLU A 141 3.08 41.64 5.59
CA GLU A 141 4.29 42.39 5.91
C GLU A 141 4.18 43.89 5.62
N GLN A 142 3.25 44.30 4.74
CA GLN A 142 3.12 45.68 4.30
C GLN A 142 2.09 46.42 5.13
N HIS A 143 2.44 47.60 5.65
CA HIS A 143 1.52 48.50 6.35
C HIS A 143 0.99 49.57 5.39
N CYS A 144 -0.33 49.81 5.43
CA CYS A 144 -1.02 50.69 4.50
C CYS A 144 -1.51 51.96 5.18
N ASP A 145 -1.38 53.10 4.50
CA ASP A 145 -1.93 54.38 4.95
C ASP A 145 -3.47 54.35 4.85
N PRO A 146 -4.20 54.71 5.92
CA PRO A 146 -5.66 54.67 5.95
C PRO A 146 -6.36 55.71 5.08
N ILE A 147 -5.63 56.74 4.61
CA ILE A 147 -6.15 57.87 3.84
C ILE A 147 -5.79 57.72 2.36
N THR A 148 -4.51 57.44 2.05
CA THR A 148 -4.03 57.31 0.67
C THR A 148 -4.19 55.91 0.09
N GLY A 149 -4.26 54.88 0.95
CA GLY A 149 -4.31 53.48 0.55
C GLY A 149 -2.96 52.93 0.06
N GLU A 150 -1.89 53.71 0.16
CA GLU A 150 -0.54 53.27 -0.23
C GLU A 150 0.05 52.35 0.84
N CYS A 151 0.69 51.25 0.42
CA CYS A 151 1.29 50.27 1.31
C CYS A 151 2.82 50.24 1.18
N THR A 152 3.50 50.09 2.31
CA THR A 152 4.95 50.00 2.39
C THR A 152 5.37 48.81 3.25
N ALA A 153 6.42 48.10 2.81
CA ALA A 153 7.05 47.04 3.58
C ALA A 153 7.86 47.58 4.77
#